data_AF-R9L3G1-F1
#
_entry.id   AF-R9L3G1-F1
#
_cell.length_a   1.000
_cell.length_b   1.000
_cell.length_c   1.000
_cell.angle_alpha   90.00
_cell.angle_beta   90.00
_cell.angle_gamma   90.00
#
_symmetry.space_group_name_H-M   'P 1'
#
loop_
_entity.id
_entity.type
_entity.pdbx_description
1 polymer ?
#
loop_
_entity_poly.entity_id
_entity_poly.type
_entity_poly.pdbx_seq_one_letter_code
_entity_poly.pdbx_strand_id
1 'polypeptide(L)'
;MEESAIREGFENLQPGSDYDNLYHSALCRQEADWLVGINGTRLFTVLYGGKVLKVGRVQTPTLAMLVDRETSVPCGCGGTPAGVE
;
A
#
# COMPACT_ATOMS: atom_id res chain seq x y z
N MET A 1 -17.36 -3.46 -21.68
CA MET A 1 -17.15 -4.78 -22.31
C MET A 1 -18.06 -4.81 -23.52
N GLU A 2 -17.49 -4.58 -24.70
CA GLU A 2 -18.24 -4.60 -25.96
C GLU A 2 -18.24 -6.02 -26.52
N GLU A 3 -19.31 -6.40 -27.23
CA GLU A 3 -19.46 -7.74 -27.80
C GLU A 3 -18.34 -8.07 -28.81
N SER A 4 -17.92 -7.09 -29.60
CA SER A 4 -16.83 -7.23 -30.57
C SER A 4 -15.49 -7.56 -29.89
N ALA A 5 -15.13 -6.85 -28.83
CA ALA A 5 -13.89 -7.07 -28.08
C ALA A 5 -13.85 -8.43 -27.37
N ILE A 6 -15.01 -8.93 -26.91
CA ILE A 6 -15.09 -10.27 -26.32
C ILE A 6 -14.85 -11.34 -27.39
N ARG A 7 -15.50 -11.23 -28.55
CA ARG A 7 -15.31 -12.18 -29.68
C ARG A 7 -13.85 -12.20 -30.15
N GLU A 8 -13.26 -11.02 -30.34
CA GLU A 8 -11.85 -10.87 -30.72
C GLU A 8 -10.90 -11.50 -29.67
N GLY A 9 -11.21 -11.36 -28.37
CA GLY A 9 -10.43 -11.98 -27.30
C GLY A 9 -10.47 -13.52 -27.33
N PHE A 10 -11.61 -14.11 -27.67
CA PHE A 10 -11.73 -15.57 -27.84
C PHE A 10 -11.08 -16.09 -29.12
N GLU A 11 -11.05 -15.29 -30.19
CA GLU A 11 -10.35 -15.65 -31.44
C GLU A 11 -8.82 -15.62 -31.27
N ASN A 12 -8.30 -14.79 -30.37
CA ASN A 12 -6.86 -14.55 -30.19
C ASN A 12 -6.29 -15.05 -28.85
N LEU A 13 -6.78 -16.20 -28.36
CA LEU A 13 -6.30 -16.79 -27.10
C LEU A 13 -4.79 -17.06 -27.15
N GLN A 14 -4.08 -16.57 -26.14
CA GLN A 14 -2.66 -16.83 -25.96
C GLN A 14 -2.43 -18.00 -24.98
N PRO A 15 -1.33 -18.76 -25.11
CA PRO A 15 -0.90 -19.72 -24.11
C PRO A 15 -0.81 -19.10 -22.71
N GLY A 16 -1.23 -19.85 -21.69
CA GLY A 16 -1.19 -19.36 -20.30
C GLY A 16 0.23 -19.02 -19.81
N SER A 17 1.25 -19.73 -20.33
CA SER A 17 2.66 -19.53 -20.01
C SER A 17 3.16 -18.11 -20.32
N ASP A 18 2.53 -17.43 -21.28
CA ASP A 18 2.91 -16.07 -21.67
C ASP A 18 2.62 -15.06 -20.54
N TYR A 19 1.77 -15.45 -19.58
CA TYR A 19 1.38 -14.63 -18.42
C TYR A 19 2.05 -15.06 -17.11
N ASP A 20 2.97 -16.03 -17.13
CA ASP A 20 3.63 -16.52 -15.90
C ASP A 20 4.37 -15.38 -15.17
N ASN A 21 5.01 -14.47 -15.90
CA ASN A 21 5.65 -13.29 -15.31
C ASN A 21 4.64 -12.36 -14.61
N LEU A 22 3.44 -12.21 -15.18
CA LEU A 22 2.38 -11.40 -14.58
C LEU A 22 1.85 -12.06 -13.30
N TYR A 23 1.70 -13.38 -13.34
CA TYR A 23 1.33 -14.19 -12.18
C TYR A 23 2.36 -14.04 -11.05
N HIS A 24 3.65 -14.25 -11.34
CA HIS A 24 4.71 -14.14 -10.34
C HIS A 24 4.80 -12.73 -9.75
N SER A 25 4.66 -11.68 -10.57
CA SER A 25 4.61 -10.30 -10.08
C SER A 25 3.44 -10.07 -9.12
N ALA A 26 2.24 -10.56 -9.46
CA ALA A 26 1.06 -10.44 -8.61
C ALA A 26 1.21 -11.22 -7.30
N LEU A 27 1.81 -12.42 -7.36
CA LEU A 27 2.08 -13.26 -6.19
C LEU A 27 3.08 -12.59 -5.24
N CYS A 28 4.23 -12.14 -5.74
CA CYS A 28 5.25 -11.45 -4.94
C CYS A 28 4.67 -10.20 -4.25
N ARG A 29 3.82 -9.44 -4.96
CA ARG A 29 3.12 -8.29 -4.37
C ARG A 29 2.18 -8.71 -3.25
N GLN A 30 1.38 -9.75 -3.45
CA GLN A 30 0.45 -10.24 -2.43
C GLN A 30 1.19 -10.69 -1.16
N GLU A 31 2.29 -11.44 -1.33
CA GLU A 31 3.11 -11.91 -0.21
C GLU A 31 3.78 -10.76 0.54
N ALA A 32 4.37 -9.80 -0.19
CA ALA A 32 4.99 -8.62 0.42
C ALA A 32 3.99 -7.80 1.23
N ASP A 33 2.77 -7.59 0.71
CA ASP A 33 1.72 -6.83 1.38
C ASP A 33 1.28 -7.49 2.67
N TRP A 34 1.13 -8.82 2.60
CA TRP A 34 0.74 -9.61 3.76
C TRP A 34 1.84 -9.60 4.82
N LEU A 35 3.09 -9.89 4.43
CA LEU A 35 4.23 -9.94 5.34
C LEU A 35 4.48 -8.59 6.04
N VAL A 36 4.52 -7.49 5.30
CA VAL A 36 4.72 -6.15 5.89
C VAL A 36 3.50 -5.74 6.72
N GLY A 37 2.29 -6.00 6.20
CA GLY A 37 1.05 -5.60 6.86
C GLY A 37 0.83 -6.30 8.19
N ILE A 38 0.98 -7.62 8.25
CA ILE A 38 0.71 -8.41 9.46
C ILE A 38 1.74 -8.15 10.54
N ASN A 39 3.03 -8.14 10.18
CA ASN A 39 4.10 -7.96 11.15
C ASN A 39 4.13 -6.52 11.66
N GLY A 40 4.03 -5.53 10.77
CA GLY A 40 4.01 -4.12 11.16
C GLY A 40 2.80 -3.79 12.03
N THR A 41 1.60 -4.23 11.64
CA THR A 41 0.39 -3.96 12.41
C THR A 41 0.47 -4.57 13.81
N ARG A 42 0.95 -5.82 13.93
CA ARG A 42 1.14 -6.46 15.24
C ARG A 42 2.16 -5.73 16.11
N LEU A 43 3.33 -5.41 15.55
CA LEU A 43 4.40 -4.73 16.27
C LEU A 43 3.93 -3.39 16.85
N PHE A 44 3.38 -2.52 16.01
CA PHE A 44 2.95 -1.19 16.45
C PHE A 44 1.74 -1.25 17.39
N THR A 45 0.82 -2.20 17.19
CA THR A 45 -0.30 -2.40 18.12
C THR A 45 0.19 -2.75 19.53
N VAL A 46 1.19 -3.63 19.64
CA VAL A 46 1.75 -4.02 20.96
C VAL A 46 2.57 -2.88 21.58
N LEU A 47 3.41 -2.20 20.79
CA LEU A 47 4.27 -1.13 21.28
C LEU A 47 3.49 0.06 21.84
N TYR A 48 2.34 0.40 21.25
CA TYR A 48 1.60 1.63 21.57
C TYR A 48 0.26 1.38 22.30
N GLY A 49 0.26 0.44 23.26
CA GLY A 49 -0.84 0.32 24.22
C GLY A 49 -2.05 -0.47 23.74
N GLY A 50 -1.87 -1.40 22.80
CA GLY A 50 -2.88 -2.40 22.43
C GLY A 50 -3.98 -1.91 21.50
N LYS A 51 -4.04 -0.61 21.18
CA LYS A 51 -4.93 -0.10 20.12
C LYS A 51 -4.36 -0.51 18.76
N VAL A 52 -5.22 -1.04 17.89
CA VAL A 52 -4.81 -1.49 16.56
C VAL A 52 -4.26 -0.32 15.75
N LEU A 53 -2.96 -0.38 15.45
CA LEU A 53 -2.27 0.56 14.56
C LEU A 53 -1.98 -0.14 13.24
N LYS A 54 -2.76 0.19 12.21
CA LYS A 54 -2.63 -0.42 10.89
C LYS A 54 -1.35 0.08 10.21
N VAL A 55 -0.48 -0.86 9.83
CA VAL A 55 0.76 -0.58 9.09
C VAL A 55 0.70 -1.31 7.76
N GLY A 56 1.19 -0.69 6.70
CA GLY A 56 1.25 -1.34 5.39
C GLY A 56 1.94 -0.49 4.34
N ARG A 57 2.44 -1.14 3.28
CA ARG A 57 3.27 -0.49 2.25
C ARG A 57 2.59 0.62 1.44
N VAL A 58 1.27 0.78 1.53
CA VAL A 58 0.52 1.87 0.85
C VAL A 58 0.02 2.88 1.87
N GLN A 59 -0.78 2.44 2.85
CA GLN A 59 -1.38 3.37 3.82
C GLN A 59 -0.36 4.16 4.63
N THR A 60 0.76 3.54 5.03
CA THR A 60 1.78 4.16 5.87
C THR A 60 2.57 5.25 5.14
N PRO A 61 3.12 5.03 3.93
CA PRO A 61 3.78 6.12 3.21
C PRO A 61 2.82 7.23 2.78
N THR A 62 1.55 6.91 2.47
CA THR A 62 0.54 7.95 2.20
C THR A 62 0.33 8.84 3.43
N LEU A 63 0.24 8.25 4.62
CA LEU A 63 0.15 9.01 5.87
C LEU A 63 1.42 9.84 6.12
N ALA A 64 2.60 9.28 5.85
CA ALA A 64 3.86 9.99 6.00
C ALA A 64 3.89 11.26 5.13
N MET A 65 3.46 11.19 3.87
CA MET A 65 3.37 12.37 3.00
C MET A 65 2.46 13.47 3.56
N LEU A 66 1.37 13.10 4.23
CA LEU A 66 0.47 14.07 4.89
C LEU A 66 1.15 14.71 6.10
N VAL A 67 1.81 13.92 6.94
CA VAL A 67 2.54 14.41 8.13
C VAL A 67 3.70 15.32 7.70
N ASP A 68 4.46 14.93 6.68
CA ASP A 68 5.54 15.75 6.11
C ASP A 68 4.99 17.08 5.57
N ARG A 69 3.83 17.04 4.91
CA ARG A 69 3.16 18.25 4.42
C ARG A 69 2.72 19.15 5.57
N GLU A 70 2.10 18.61 6.60
CA GLU A 70 1.66 19.39 7.77
C GLU A 70 2.84 19.99 8.54
N THR A 71 3.92 19.23 8.73
CA THR A 71 5.13 19.73 9.41
C THR A 71 5.89 20.77 8.60
N SER A 72 5.85 20.69 7.27
CA SER A 72 6.46 21.69 6.38
C SER A 72 5.72 23.03 6.33
N VAL A 73 4.43 23.06 6.67
CA VAL A 73 3.63 24.29 6.71
C VAL A 73 3.53 24.74 8.16
N PRO A 74 4.19 25.84 8.55
CA PRO A 74 3.96 26.42 9.87
C PRO A 74 2.47 26.76 10.00
N CYS A 75 1.77 26.16 10.97
CA CYS A 75 0.48 26.70 11.36
C CYS A 75 0.71 28.15 11.79
N GLY A 76 -0.06 29.11 11.24
CA GLY A 76 -0.06 30.49 11.71
C GLY A 76 -0.58 30.66 13.16
N CYS A 77 -0.93 29.56 13.81
CA CYS A 77 -1.14 29.47 15.24
C CYS A 77 0.22 29.16 15.90
N GLY A 78 0.75 30.06 16.73
CA GLY A 78 2.10 30.00 17.32
C GLY A 78 2.39 28.82 18.26
N GLY A 79 2.18 27.60 17.79
CA GLY A 79 2.63 26.36 18.39
C GLY A 79 3.92 25.92 17.71
N THR A 80 4.98 25.92 18.51
CA THR A 80 6.33 25.42 18.24
C THR A 80 6.33 24.14 17.37
N PRO A 81 7.31 23.93 16.47
CA PRO A 81 7.51 22.64 15.86
C PRO A 81 7.72 21.62 16.97
N ALA A 82 6.86 20.61 17.05
CA ALA A 82 7.07 19.47 17.93
C ALA A 82 8.33 18.76 17.44
N GLY A 83 9.46 19.14 18.05
CA GLY A 83 10.70 18.40 17.97
C GLY A 83 10.41 16.98 18.41
N VAL A 84 10.82 16.05 17.57
CA VAL A 84 11.05 14.66 17.93
C VAL A 84 12.17 14.68 18.98
N GLU A 85 11.80 14.55 20.25
CA GLU A 85 12.61 13.83 21.24
C GLU A 85 12.29 12.33 21.13
#